data_AF-A0A383BHW7-F1
#
_entry.id   AF-A0A383BHW7-F1
#
_cell.length_a   1.000
_cell.length_b   1.000
_cell.length_c   1.000
_cell.angle_alpha   90.00
_cell.angle_beta   90.00
_cell.angle_gamma   90.00
#
_symmetry.space_group_name_H-M   'P 1'
#
loop_
_entity.id
_entity.type
_entity.pdbx_description
1 polymer ?
#
loop_
_entity_poly.entity_id
_entity_poly.type
_entity_poly.pdbx_seq_one_letter_code
_entity_poly.pdbx_strand_id
1 'polypeptide(L)'
;SNFGAISLAIMTLIIIYLLPKKITKIVPSPLVALTFGTLILLILPEYFASNSEPYSQMILGDIPTGLPSFQLPVIELSIISEVIISALTLAILGSIDSLLTSLVADEITRTQHDSNKELIGQGIGNTLSGLFGGLPGAGATMRTMANVKAGGFTPISGSLHAILLLIIVLGGGKFASHIPLAVLGAILVKVGTDIIDWNFLKNISKIPKVSVVMMTTVLLITVFYNLMVAVAVGLVMASLVLLQR
;
A
#
# COMPACT_ATOMS: atom_id res chain seq x y z
N SER A 1 -1.33 -30.27 -5.96
CA SER A 1 -0.22 -29.51 -5.35
C SER A 1 0.07 -28.29 -6.18
N ASN A 2 0.11 -27.10 -5.57
CA ASN A 2 0.13 -25.82 -6.26
C ASN A 2 1.56 -25.40 -6.69
N PHE A 3 2.30 -26.34 -7.28
CA PHE A 3 3.70 -26.14 -7.63
C PHE A 3 3.89 -25.05 -8.69
N GLY A 4 2.97 -24.93 -9.64
CA GLY A 4 2.97 -23.86 -10.65
C GLY A 4 2.87 -22.47 -10.04
N ALA A 5 1.91 -22.24 -9.14
CA ALA A 5 1.76 -20.95 -8.46
C ALA A 5 2.98 -20.61 -7.59
N ILE A 6 3.52 -21.59 -6.85
CA ILE A 6 4.70 -21.39 -5.99
C ILE A 6 5.94 -21.05 -6.83
N SER A 7 6.19 -21.79 -7.92
CA SER A 7 7.33 -21.52 -8.80
C SER A 7 7.23 -20.14 -9.45
N LEU A 8 6.03 -19.75 -9.89
CA LEU A 8 5.78 -18.42 -10.45
C LEU A 8 6.02 -17.31 -9.41
N ALA A 9 5.57 -17.50 -8.17
CA ALA A 9 5.83 -16.56 -7.07
C ALA A 9 7.32 -16.43 -6.76
N ILE A 10 8.05 -17.55 -6.65
CA ILE A 10 9.50 -17.55 -6.39
C ILE A 10 10.25 -16.86 -7.52
N MET A 11 9.93 -17.17 -8.78
CA MET A 11 10.52 -16.51 -9.94
C MET A 11 10.24 -15.00 -9.93
N THR A 12 9.03 -14.60 -9.57
CA THR A 12 8.67 -13.18 -9.41
C THR A 12 9.52 -12.50 -8.34
N LEU A 13 9.69 -13.12 -7.17
CA LEU A 13 10.58 -12.60 -6.12
C LEU A 13 12.03 -12.50 -6.58
N ILE A 14 12.54 -13.51 -7.28
CA ILE A 14 13.89 -13.50 -7.86
C ILE A 14 14.05 -12.30 -8.79
N ILE A 15 13.09 -12.06 -9.69
CA ILE A 15 13.12 -10.88 -10.57
C ILE A 15 13.14 -9.60 -9.74
N ILE A 16 12.26 -9.47 -8.74
CA ILE A 16 12.17 -8.23 -7.95
C ILE A 16 13.48 -7.91 -7.21
N TYR A 17 14.14 -8.92 -6.65
CA TYR A 17 15.35 -8.73 -5.84
C TYR A 17 16.67 -8.70 -6.64
N LEU A 18 16.76 -9.47 -7.73
CA LEU A 18 18.00 -9.56 -8.52
C LEU A 18 18.04 -8.58 -9.70
N LEU A 19 16.96 -7.83 -9.98
CA LEU A 19 16.95 -6.89 -11.10
C LEU A 19 18.08 -5.84 -10.96
N PRO A 20 18.92 -5.65 -11.98
CA PRO A 20 20.05 -4.72 -11.91
C PRO A 20 19.61 -3.29 -11.58
N LYS A 21 20.37 -2.63 -10.70
CA LYS A 21 20.10 -1.24 -10.27
C LYS A 21 20.02 -0.24 -11.43
N LYS A 22 20.67 -0.53 -12.55
CA LYS A 22 20.61 0.29 -13.77
C LYS A 22 19.21 0.30 -14.39
N ILE A 23 18.53 -0.85 -14.39
CA ILE A 23 17.18 -1.01 -14.93
C ILE A 23 16.16 -0.45 -13.93
N THR A 24 16.34 -0.73 -12.63
CA THR A 24 15.40 -0.25 -11.59
C THR A 24 15.36 1.27 -11.46
N LYS A 25 16.39 1.97 -11.94
CA LYS A 25 16.40 3.44 -12.03
C LYS A 25 15.42 3.98 -13.08
N ILE A 26 15.09 3.19 -14.10
CA ILE A 26 14.21 3.58 -15.20
C ILE A 26 12.79 3.02 -14.96
N VAL A 27 12.69 1.74 -14.58
CA VAL A 27 11.41 1.05 -14.40
C VAL A 27 11.37 0.38 -13.03
N PRO A 28 10.31 0.56 -12.22
CA PRO A 28 10.18 -0.11 -10.93
C PRO A 28 10.24 -1.64 -11.06
N SER A 29 11.01 -2.30 -10.18
CA SER A 29 11.12 -3.76 -10.21
C SER A 29 9.79 -4.52 -10.07
N PRO A 30 8.79 -4.06 -9.28
CA PRO A 30 7.49 -4.72 -9.24
C PRO A 30 6.76 -4.69 -10.58
N LEU A 31 6.90 -3.60 -11.36
CA LEU A 31 6.26 -3.49 -12.67
C LEU A 31 6.90 -4.46 -13.68
N VAL A 32 8.24 -4.56 -13.66
CA VAL A 32 8.97 -5.55 -14.47
C VAL A 32 8.51 -6.96 -14.11
N ALA A 33 8.54 -7.30 -12.83
CA ALA A 33 8.13 -8.63 -12.37
C ALA A 33 6.66 -8.95 -12.70
N LEU A 34 5.76 -7.96 -12.58
CA LEU A 34 4.36 -8.08 -13.00
C LEU A 34 4.24 -8.43 -14.48
N THR A 35 4.92 -7.66 -15.35
CA THR A 35 4.87 -7.89 -16.80
C THR A 35 5.47 -9.23 -17.20
N PHE A 36 6.66 -9.57 -16.68
CA PHE A 36 7.34 -10.83 -17.01
C PHE A 36 6.59 -12.04 -16.46
N GLY A 37 6.11 -11.99 -15.21
CA GLY A 37 5.33 -13.07 -14.61
C GLY A 37 4.01 -13.32 -15.35
N THR A 38 3.33 -12.25 -15.78
CA THR A 38 2.12 -12.35 -16.59
C THR A 38 2.40 -12.94 -17.97
N LEU A 39 3.45 -12.48 -18.66
CA LEU A 39 3.83 -12.99 -19.98
C LEU A 39 4.27 -14.45 -19.95
N ILE A 40 5.05 -14.86 -18.94
CA ILE A 40 5.51 -16.25 -18.81
C ILE A 40 4.31 -17.18 -18.61
N LEU A 41 3.36 -16.84 -17.73
CA LEU A 41 2.18 -17.67 -17.54
C LEU A 41 1.32 -17.72 -18.81
N LEU A 42 1.21 -16.61 -19.55
CA LEU A 42 0.43 -16.53 -20.78
C LEU A 42 1.03 -17.36 -21.92
N ILE A 43 2.37 -17.37 -22.07
CA ILE A 43 3.07 -18.07 -23.16
C ILE A 43 3.28 -19.55 -22.84
N LEU A 44 3.49 -19.89 -21.57
CA LEU A 44 3.85 -21.24 -21.13
C LEU A 44 2.83 -21.81 -20.12
N PRO A 45 1.50 -21.76 -20.39
CA PRO A 45 0.50 -22.17 -19.42
C PRO A 45 0.63 -23.66 -19.05
N GLU A 46 1.07 -24.51 -19.97
CA GLU A 46 1.23 -25.96 -19.77
C GLU A 46 2.24 -26.34 -18.69
N TYR A 47 3.22 -25.47 -18.41
CA TYR A 47 4.25 -25.71 -17.39
C TYR A 47 3.81 -25.31 -15.97
N PHE A 48 2.78 -24.48 -15.86
CA PHE A 48 2.33 -23.93 -14.58
C PHE A 48 0.92 -24.39 -14.22
N ALA A 49 -0.01 -24.35 -15.18
CA ALA A 49 -1.37 -24.82 -15.01
C ALA A 49 -1.41 -26.35 -14.93
N SER A 50 -2.25 -26.87 -14.06
CA SER A 50 -2.45 -28.30 -13.88
C SER A 50 -3.93 -28.62 -13.74
N ASN A 51 -4.32 -29.89 -13.85
CA ASN A 51 -5.73 -30.27 -13.62
C ASN A 51 -6.23 -29.90 -12.21
N SER A 52 -5.33 -29.81 -11.22
CA SER A 52 -5.67 -29.37 -9.86
C SER A 52 -5.77 -27.85 -9.70
N GLU A 53 -5.15 -27.08 -10.60
CA GLU A 53 -5.10 -25.61 -10.57
C GLU A 53 -5.13 -25.13 -12.03
N PRO A 54 -6.31 -25.06 -12.65
CA PRO A 54 -6.45 -24.60 -14.02
C PRO A 54 -6.05 -23.13 -14.13
N TYR A 55 -5.60 -22.73 -15.33
CA TYR A 55 -5.17 -21.36 -15.62
C TYR A 55 -6.18 -20.30 -15.13
N SER A 56 -7.48 -20.56 -15.26
CA SER A 56 -8.55 -19.65 -14.82
C SER A 56 -8.57 -19.36 -13.32
N GLN A 57 -8.03 -20.25 -12.48
CA GLN A 57 -7.93 -20.05 -11.03
C GLN A 57 -6.60 -19.39 -10.61
N MET A 58 -5.61 -19.37 -11.51
CA MET A 58 -4.31 -18.74 -11.26
C MET A 58 -4.30 -17.25 -11.55
N ILE A 59 -5.23 -16.77 -12.38
CA ILE A 59 -5.32 -15.36 -12.81
C ILE A 59 -6.36 -14.58 -12.01
N LEU A 60 -6.26 -13.25 -12.08
CA LEU A 60 -7.18 -12.33 -11.43
C LEU A 60 -8.63 -12.47 -11.93
N GLY A 61 -8.81 -12.81 -13.21
CA GLY A 61 -10.13 -13.05 -13.80
C GLY A 61 -10.83 -11.76 -14.24
N ASP A 62 -12.15 -11.80 -14.36
CA ASP A 62 -12.93 -10.67 -14.88
C ASP A 62 -12.89 -9.48 -13.92
N ILE A 63 -12.41 -8.35 -14.44
CA ILE A 63 -12.36 -7.08 -13.73
C ILE A 63 -13.47 -6.20 -14.28
N PRO A 64 -14.28 -5.55 -13.43
CA PRO A 64 -15.29 -4.59 -13.89
C PRO A 64 -14.66 -3.56 -14.84
N THR A 65 -15.17 -3.52 -16.07
CA THR A 65 -14.74 -2.55 -17.08
C THR A 65 -15.75 -1.42 -17.15
N GLY A 66 -15.28 -0.17 -17.06
CA GLY A 66 -16.13 1.02 -17.09
C GLY A 66 -15.88 1.97 -15.93
N LEU A 67 -16.62 3.08 -15.92
CA LEU A 67 -16.56 4.03 -14.81
C LEU A 67 -17.24 3.44 -13.57
N PRO A 68 -16.72 3.71 -12.35
CA PRO A 68 -17.38 3.28 -11.14
C PRO A 68 -18.76 3.93 -11.03
N SER A 69 -19.75 3.16 -10.59
CA SER A 69 -21.07 3.68 -10.28
C SER A 69 -21.09 4.38 -8.93
N PHE A 70 -21.95 5.38 -8.80
CA PHE A 70 -22.20 6.03 -7.52
C PHE A 70 -22.92 5.06 -6.57
N GLN A 71 -22.39 4.90 -5.36
CA GLN A 71 -22.89 4.02 -4.31
C GLN A 71 -23.39 4.86 -3.14
N LEU A 72 -24.63 4.61 -2.71
CA LEU A 72 -25.17 5.21 -1.50
C LEU A 72 -24.75 4.40 -0.27
N PRO A 73 -24.42 5.07 0.85
CA PRO A 73 -24.06 4.38 2.09
C PRO A 73 -25.27 3.61 2.62
N VAL A 74 -25.06 2.33 2.94
CA VAL A 74 -26.06 1.50 3.60
C VAL A 74 -26.02 1.81 5.09
N ILE A 75 -27.12 2.33 5.63
CA ILE A 75 -27.24 2.67 7.05
C ILE A 75 -28.00 1.56 7.75
N GLU A 76 -27.26 0.68 8.42
CA GLU A 76 -27.80 -0.40 9.24
C GLU A 76 -27.49 -0.16 10.71
N LEU A 77 -28.54 -0.06 11.54
CA LEU A 77 -28.42 0.15 12.99
C LEU A 77 -27.65 -0.97 13.71
N SER A 78 -27.62 -2.18 13.14
CA SER A 78 -26.91 -3.34 13.67
C SER A 78 -25.38 -3.17 13.65
N ILE A 79 -24.83 -2.49 12.63
CA ILE A 79 -23.38 -2.34 12.41
C ILE A 79 -22.90 -0.90 12.63
N ILE A 80 -23.79 0.05 12.91
CA ILE A 80 -23.46 1.48 12.96
C ILE A 80 -22.35 1.80 13.97
N SER A 81 -22.34 1.12 15.12
CA SER A 81 -21.30 1.30 16.14
C SER A 81 -19.93 0.84 15.65
N GLU A 82 -19.86 -0.32 15.03
CA GLU A 82 -18.62 -0.88 14.46
C GLU A 82 -18.10 -0.03 13.30
N VAL A 83 -19.00 0.46 12.44
CA VAL A 83 -18.67 1.36 11.32
C VAL A 83 -18.11 2.68 11.84
N ILE A 84 -18.72 3.30 12.86
CA ILE A 84 -18.22 4.56 13.45
C ILE A 84 -16.82 4.37 14.05
N ILE A 85 -16.62 3.31 14.83
CA ILE A 85 -15.32 3.02 15.47
C ILE A 85 -14.24 2.78 14.40
N SER A 86 -14.56 1.99 13.37
CA SER A 86 -13.66 1.72 12.25
C SER A 86 -13.35 2.98 11.44
N ALA A 87 -14.35 3.81 11.16
CA ALA A 87 -14.19 5.07 10.44
C ALA A 87 -13.30 6.05 11.19
N LEU A 88 -13.51 6.23 12.51
CA LEU A 88 -12.65 7.06 13.35
C LEU A 88 -11.20 6.55 13.38
N THR A 89 -11.03 5.23 13.49
CA THR A 89 -9.70 4.61 13.51
C THR A 89 -8.96 4.85 12.20
N LEU A 90 -9.62 4.64 11.07
CA LEU A 90 -9.06 4.90 9.74
C LEU A 90 -8.80 6.38 9.51
N ALA A 91 -9.67 7.27 10.00
CA ALA A 91 -9.47 8.70 9.91
C ALA A 91 -8.22 9.15 10.70
N ILE A 92 -8.04 8.66 11.93
CA ILE A 92 -6.86 8.96 12.75
C ILE A 92 -5.59 8.41 12.08
N LEU A 93 -5.60 7.12 11.69
CA LEU A 93 -4.45 6.49 11.04
C LEU A 93 -4.07 7.19 9.74
N GLY A 94 -5.06 7.48 8.90
CA GLY A 94 -4.86 8.19 7.65
C GLY A 94 -4.36 9.61 7.86
N SER A 95 -4.85 10.31 8.89
CA SER A 95 -4.39 11.67 9.23
C SER A 95 -2.93 11.66 9.65
N ILE A 96 -2.53 10.72 10.51
CA ILE A 96 -1.13 10.56 10.96
C ILE A 96 -0.22 10.30 9.74
N ASP A 97 -0.61 9.39 8.86
CA ASP A 97 0.20 9.04 7.68
C ASP A 97 0.30 10.20 6.67
N SER A 98 -0.79 10.93 6.45
CA SER A 98 -0.78 12.12 5.57
C SER A 98 0.09 13.25 6.13
N LEU A 99 -0.01 13.53 7.43
CA LEU A 99 0.77 14.59 8.07
C LEU A 99 2.25 14.21 8.16
N LEU A 100 2.59 12.96 8.49
CA LEU A 100 3.98 12.48 8.45
C LEU A 100 4.55 12.53 7.03
N THR A 101 3.77 12.13 6.02
CA THR A 101 4.15 12.25 4.61
C THR A 101 4.40 13.71 4.23
N SER A 102 3.54 14.63 4.68
CA SER A 102 3.66 16.07 4.40
C SER A 102 4.90 16.67 5.06
N LEU A 103 5.19 16.30 6.31
CA LEU A 103 6.43 16.73 7.01
C LEU A 103 7.70 16.27 6.28
N VAL A 104 7.72 15.02 5.78
CA VAL A 104 8.85 14.52 5.00
C VAL A 104 8.99 15.27 3.68
N ALA A 105 7.88 15.60 3.01
CA ALA A 105 7.90 16.38 1.78
C ALA A 105 8.38 17.82 2.02
N ASP A 106 7.92 18.47 3.09
CA ASP A 106 8.30 19.82 3.50
C ASP A 106 9.81 19.93 3.77
N GLU A 107 10.39 18.95 4.45
CA GLU A 107 11.83 18.94 4.74
C GLU A 107 12.68 18.90 3.46
N ILE A 108 12.22 18.16 2.43
CA ILE A 108 12.92 18.05 1.15
C ILE A 108 12.73 19.32 0.30
N THR A 109 11.51 19.85 0.27
CA THR A 109 11.11 21.00 -0.56
C THR A 109 11.45 22.34 0.09
N ARG A 110 11.80 22.34 1.38
CA ARG A 110 12.01 23.54 2.21
C ARG A 110 10.78 24.45 2.27
N THR A 111 9.59 23.86 2.25
CA THR A 111 8.30 24.55 2.40
C THR A 111 7.58 24.14 3.68
N GLN A 112 6.39 24.68 3.90
CA GLN A 112 5.50 24.26 4.98
C GLN A 112 4.11 24.01 4.41
N HIS A 113 3.54 22.86 4.74
CA HIS A 113 2.14 22.54 4.46
C HIS A 113 1.22 23.18 5.52
N ASP A 114 -0.07 23.30 5.16
CA ASP A 114 -1.13 23.63 6.08
C ASP A 114 -1.85 22.33 6.47
N SER A 115 -1.64 21.87 7.71
CA SER A 115 -2.19 20.60 8.20
C SER A 115 -3.72 20.56 8.15
N ASN A 116 -4.42 21.69 8.38
CA ASN A 116 -5.87 21.71 8.31
C ASN A 116 -6.36 21.51 6.87
N LYS A 117 -5.69 22.14 5.89
CA LYS A 117 -6.02 21.94 4.48
C LYS A 117 -5.75 20.51 4.03
N GLU A 118 -4.69 19.89 4.51
CA GLU A 118 -4.37 18.49 4.22
C GLU A 118 -5.48 17.55 4.74
N LEU A 119 -5.90 17.72 5.99
CA LEU A 119 -6.96 16.91 6.59
C LEU A 119 -8.32 17.10 5.91
N ILE A 120 -8.67 18.34 5.54
CA ILE A 120 -9.89 18.63 4.77
C ILE A 120 -9.82 17.95 3.38
N GLY A 121 -8.68 18.09 2.69
CA GLY A 121 -8.47 17.47 1.38
C GLY A 121 -8.57 15.95 1.43
N GLN A 122 -7.96 15.33 2.44
CA GLN A 122 -8.05 13.90 2.69
C GLN A 122 -9.50 13.46 2.98
N GLY A 123 -10.22 14.22 3.80
CA GLY A 123 -11.64 13.97 4.09
C GLY A 123 -12.50 13.96 2.83
N ILE A 124 -12.38 15.02 2.01
CA ILE A 124 -13.09 15.11 0.72
C ILE A 124 -12.72 13.94 -0.20
N GLY A 125 -11.43 13.64 -0.34
CA GLY A 125 -10.95 12.54 -1.17
C GLY A 125 -11.49 11.18 -0.73
N ASN A 126 -11.50 10.90 0.57
CA ASN A 126 -12.02 9.65 1.11
C ASN A 126 -13.54 9.54 1.02
N THR A 127 -14.28 10.63 1.22
CA THR A 127 -15.73 10.65 0.99
C THR A 127 -16.06 10.33 -0.46
N LEU A 128 -15.37 10.99 -1.42
CA LEU A 128 -15.56 10.70 -2.84
C LEU A 128 -15.14 9.26 -3.18
N SER A 129 -14.01 8.78 -2.65
CA SER A 129 -13.56 7.39 -2.85
C SER A 129 -14.64 6.40 -2.42
N GLY A 130 -15.18 6.53 -1.19
CA GLY A 130 -16.22 5.65 -0.68
C GLY A 130 -17.51 5.68 -1.50
N LEU A 131 -17.93 6.86 -1.97
CA LEU A 131 -19.13 7.01 -2.83
C LEU A 131 -18.99 6.36 -4.21
N PHE A 132 -17.76 6.03 -4.65
CA PHE A 132 -17.50 5.30 -5.89
C PHE A 132 -16.98 3.88 -5.63
N GLY A 133 -17.14 3.35 -4.41
CA GLY A 133 -16.71 2.00 -4.03
C GLY A 133 -15.20 1.82 -3.87
N GLY A 134 -14.46 2.93 -3.78
CA GLY A 134 -13.03 2.95 -3.56
C GLY A 134 -12.65 2.70 -2.10
N LEU A 135 -11.40 2.29 -1.90
CA LEU A 135 -10.82 2.10 -0.57
C LEU A 135 -10.42 3.45 0.05
N PRO A 136 -10.40 3.56 1.40
CA PRO A 136 -9.85 4.72 2.07
C PRO A 136 -8.34 4.85 1.77
N GLY A 137 -7.90 6.08 1.56
CA GLY A 137 -6.52 6.45 1.26
C GLY A 137 -5.92 7.47 2.23
N ALA A 138 -4.60 7.54 2.21
CA ALA A 138 -3.79 8.50 2.96
C ALA A 138 -2.59 8.95 2.13
N GLY A 139 -1.83 9.91 2.68
CA GLY A 139 -0.56 10.33 2.10
C GLY A 139 0.37 9.13 1.88
N ALA A 140 0.95 9.04 0.69
CA ALA A 140 1.79 7.90 0.33
C ALA A 140 3.26 8.34 0.29
N THR A 141 3.94 8.30 1.44
CA THR A 141 5.32 8.81 1.62
C THR A 141 6.27 8.46 0.47
N MET A 142 6.33 7.18 0.07
CA MET A 142 7.22 6.74 -1.00
C MET A 142 6.87 7.34 -2.37
N ARG A 143 5.57 7.46 -2.70
CA ARG A 143 5.12 8.06 -3.96
C ARG A 143 5.35 9.57 -3.96
N THR A 144 5.04 10.25 -2.86
CA THR A 144 5.29 11.69 -2.69
C THR A 144 6.77 11.99 -2.84
N MET A 145 7.65 11.23 -2.19
CA MET A 145 9.10 11.40 -2.31
C MET A 145 9.58 11.16 -3.75
N ALA A 146 9.07 10.15 -4.45
CA ALA A 146 9.42 9.91 -5.84
C ALA A 146 8.97 11.06 -6.75
N ASN A 147 7.77 11.60 -6.53
CA ASN A 147 7.23 12.75 -7.26
C ASN A 147 8.07 14.02 -7.03
N VAL A 148 8.43 14.32 -5.77
CA VAL A 148 9.28 15.47 -5.43
C VAL A 148 10.67 15.33 -6.06
N LYS A 149 11.27 14.14 -6.01
CA LYS A 149 12.57 13.87 -6.66
C LYS A 149 12.50 13.96 -8.19
N ALA A 150 11.34 13.74 -8.77
CA ALA A 150 11.09 13.93 -10.20
C ALA A 150 10.79 15.40 -10.58
N GLY A 151 10.78 16.32 -9.61
CA GLY A 151 10.53 17.75 -9.83
C GLY A 151 9.05 18.17 -9.71
N GLY A 152 8.19 17.30 -9.17
CA GLY A 152 6.78 17.62 -8.93
C GLY A 152 6.60 18.46 -7.65
N PHE A 153 6.47 19.79 -7.83
CA PHE A 153 6.28 20.75 -6.72
C PHE A 153 4.89 21.42 -6.67
N THR A 154 3.98 21.03 -7.56
CA THR A 154 2.64 21.63 -7.63
C THR A 154 1.56 20.56 -7.47
N PRO A 155 0.35 20.91 -6.99
CA PRO A 155 -0.78 19.97 -6.87
C PRO A 155 -1.15 19.29 -8.20
N ILE A 156 -0.80 19.92 -9.32
CA ILE A 156 -1.02 19.42 -10.68
C ILE A 156 -0.36 18.04 -10.88
N SER A 157 0.78 17.76 -10.25
CA SER A 157 1.43 16.45 -10.40
C SER A 157 0.58 15.31 -9.81
N GLY A 158 -0.11 15.58 -8.69
CA GLY A 158 -1.04 14.63 -8.08
C GLY A 158 -2.29 14.43 -8.94
N SER A 159 -2.87 15.51 -9.47
CA SER A 159 -4.01 15.44 -10.38
C SER A 159 -3.67 14.67 -11.67
N LEU A 160 -2.50 14.93 -12.25
CA LEU A 160 -2.02 14.21 -13.43
C LEU A 160 -1.81 12.72 -13.13
N HIS A 161 -1.23 12.39 -11.98
CA HIS A 161 -1.08 11.00 -11.54
C HIS A 161 -2.44 10.29 -11.44
N ALA A 162 -3.45 10.93 -10.86
CA ALA A 162 -4.80 10.37 -10.75
C ALA A 162 -5.45 10.15 -12.13
N ILE A 163 -5.34 11.12 -13.04
CA ILE A 163 -5.86 11.01 -14.41
C ILE A 163 -5.16 9.89 -15.19
N LEU A 164 -3.83 9.80 -15.09
CA LEU A 164 -3.06 8.73 -15.74
C LEU A 164 -3.46 7.36 -15.21
N LEU A 165 -3.61 7.21 -13.88
CA LEU A 165 -4.10 5.98 -13.28
C LEU A 165 -5.50 5.63 -13.76
N LEU A 166 -6.41 6.61 -13.86
CA LEU A 166 -7.75 6.38 -14.38
C LEU A 166 -7.72 5.86 -15.82
N ILE A 167 -6.91 6.47 -16.70
CA ILE A 167 -6.73 6.01 -18.09
C ILE A 167 -6.19 4.58 -18.14
N ILE A 168 -5.18 4.28 -17.32
CA ILE A 168 -4.58 2.94 -17.24
C ILE A 168 -5.60 1.92 -16.76
N VAL A 169 -6.41 2.24 -15.76
CA VAL A 169 -7.44 1.32 -15.24
C VAL A 169 -8.53 1.08 -16.28
N LEU A 170 -9.04 2.13 -16.92
CA LEU A 170 -10.10 2.02 -17.93
C LEU A 170 -9.64 1.30 -19.20
N GLY A 171 -8.39 1.50 -19.63
CA GLY A 171 -7.82 0.82 -20.80
C GLY A 171 -7.17 -0.53 -20.50
N GLY A 172 -6.76 -0.75 -19.25
CA GLY A 172 -5.94 -1.88 -18.82
C GLY A 172 -6.71 -3.11 -18.35
N GLY A 173 -8.02 -3.02 -18.16
CA GLY A 173 -8.85 -4.12 -17.62
C GLY A 173 -8.65 -5.46 -18.34
N LYS A 174 -8.59 -5.44 -19.68
CA LYS A 174 -8.35 -6.64 -20.51
C LYS A 174 -6.97 -7.25 -20.27
N PHE A 175 -5.95 -6.45 -19.99
CA PHE A 175 -4.61 -6.96 -19.67
C PHE A 175 -4.51 -7.41 -18.22
N ALA A 176 -5.19 -6.69 -17.33
CA ALA A 176 -5.17 -6.95 -15.90
C ALA A 176 -5.86 -8.27 -15.54
N SER A 177 -6.86 -8.72 -16.31
CA SER A 177 -7.54 -10.01 -16.09
C SER A 177 -6.60 -11.22 -16.17
N HIS A 178 -5.51 -11.11 -16.94
CA HIS A 178 -4.51 -12.17 -17.10
C HIS A 178 -3.41 -12.15 -16.03
N ILE A 179 -3.43 -11.17 -15.11
CA ILE A 179 -2.39 -11.06 -14.07
C ILE A 179 -2.49 -12.26 -13.13
N PRO A 180 -1.40 -13.02 -12.92
CA PRO A 180 -1.40 -14.13 -12.00
C PRO A 180 -1.50 -13.67 -10.54
N LEU A 181 -2.36 -14.30 -9.75
CA LEU A 181 -2.51 -14.04 -8.31
C LEU A 181 -1.19 -14.30 -7.56
N ALA A 182 -0.43 -15.31 -7.97
CA ALA A 182 0.88 -15.62 -7.40
C ALA A 182 1.91 -14.49 -7.58
N VAL A 183 1.85 -13.78 -8.73
CA VAL A 183 2.71 -12.62 -9.01
C VAL A 183 2.32 -11.45 -8.10
N LEU A 184 1.03 -11.19 -7.93
CA LEU A 184 0.54 -10.17 -7.00
C LEU A 184 0.95 -10.49 -5.56
N GLY A 185 0.80 -11.76 -5.14
CA GLY A 185 1.25 -12.22 -3.82
C GLY A 185 2.75 -12.00 -3.58
N ALA A 186 3.59 -12.32 -4.56
CA ALA A 186 5.03 -12.05 -4.49
C ALA A 186 5.35 -10.55 -4.39
N ILE A 187 4.61 -9.70 -5.10
CA ILE A 187 4.74 -8.24 -4.99
C ILE A 187 4.36 -7.77 -3.57
N LEU A 188 3.26 -8.30 -3.01
CA LEU A 188 2.84 -7.98 -1.63
C LEU A 188 3.88 -8.41 -0.59
N VAL A 189 4.50 -9.59 -0.75
CA VAL A 189 5.60 -10.03 0.11
C VAL A 189 6.75 -9.03 0.05
N LYS A 190 7.15 -8.59 -1.14
CA LYS A 190 8.22 -7.59 -1.27
C LYS A 190 7.85 -6.24 -0.67
N VAL A 191 6.61 -5.77 -0.88
CA VAL A 191 6.13 -4.51 -0.28
C VAL A 191 6.15 -4.62 1.25
N GLY A 192 5.68 -5.74 1.80
CA GLY A 192 5.74 -6.01 3.25
C GLY A 192 7.17 -5.99 3.78
N THR A 193 8.12 -6.62 3.09
CA THR A 193 9.53 -6.60 3.50
C THR A 193 10.19 -5.22 3.37
N ASP A 194 9.74 -4.37 2.45
CA ASP A 194 10.27 -3.00 2.31
C ASP A 194 9.81 -2.07 3.44
N ILE A 195 8.64 -2.34 4.04
CA ILE A 195 8.10 -1.54 5.16
C ILE A 195 8.86 -1.83 6.46
N ILE A 196 9.43 -3.03 6.62
CA ILE A 196 10.20 -3.41 7.80
C ILE A 196 11.41 -2.48 7.95
N ASP A 197 11.56 -1.85 9.11
CA ASP A 197 12.75 -1.06 9.44
C ASP A 197 13.93 -1.97 9.78
N TRP A 198 14.59 -2.48 8.74
CA TRP A 198 15.77 -3.32 8.86
C TRP A 198 16.93 -2.62 9.57
N ASN A 199 17.02 -1.30 9.48
CA ASN A 199 18.10 -0.54 10.13
C ASN A 199 17.88 -0.48 11.64
N PHE A 200 16.63 -0.28 12.07
CA PHE A 200 16.25 -0.37 13.49
C PHE A 200 16.60 -1.76 14.03
N LEU A 201 16.19 -2.83 13.34
CA LEU A 201 16.43 -4.21 13.79
C LEU A 201 17.92 -4.54 13.87
N LYS A 202 18.72 -4.15 12.87
CA LYS A 202 20.17 -4.34 12.88
C LYS A 202 20.87 -3.58 14.00
N ASN A 203 20.34 -2.41 14.37
CA ASN A 203 20.97 -1.51 15.34
C ASN A 203 20.27 -1.53 16.70
N ILE A 204 19.42 -2.52 16.98
CA ILE A 204 18.56 -2.56 18.17
C ILE A 204 19.34 -2.42 19.49
N SER A 205 20.58 -2.92 19.54
CA SER A 205 21.46 -2.82 20.69
C SER A 205 21.98 -1.40 20.98
N LYS A 206 21.93 -0.50 19.99
CA LYS A 206 22.37 0.90 20.09
C LYS A 206 21.21 1.87 20.37
N ILE A 207 19.98 1.37 20.32
CA ILE A 207 18.76 2.18 20.47
C ILE A 207 18.38 2.24 21.96
N PRO A 208 17.84 3.37 22.46
CA PRO A 208 17.36 3.45 23.84
C PRO A 208 16.38 2.32 24.17
N LYS A 209 16.58 1.66 25.31
CA LYS A 209 15.74 0.51 25.75
C LYS A 209 14.25 0.83 25.72
N VAL A 210 13.87 2.06 26.09
CA VAL A 210 12.48 2.54 26.07
C VAL A 210 11.87 2.42 24.68
N SER A 211 12.58 2.85 23.63
CA SER A 211 12.11 2.76 22.24
C SER A 211 11.99 1.31 21.77
N VAL A 212 12.91 0.43 22.19
CA VAL A 212 12.84 -1.00 21.84
C VAL A 212 11.64 -1.67 22.50
N VAL A 213 11.37 -1.38 23.78
CA VAL A 213 10.19 -1.89 24.50
C VAL A 213 8.90 -1.39 23.84
N MET A 214 8.79 -0.09 23.55
CA MET A 214 7.64 0.47 22.83
C MET A 214 7.39 -0.24 21.50
N MET A 215 8.42 -0.36 20.66
CA MET A 215 8.28 -1.02 19.35
C MET A 215 7.85 -2.48 19.49
N THR A 216 8.47 -3.22 20.41
CA THR A 216 8.18 -4.64 20.61
C THR A 216 6.75 -4.84 21.10
N THR A 217 6.28 -4.01 22.04
CA THR A 217 4.90 -4.05 22.53
C THR A 217 3.90 -3.77 21.42
N VAL A 218 4.08 -2.69 20.65
CA VAL A 218 3.18 -2.33 19.54
C VAL A 218 3.18 -3.44 18.48
N LEU A 219 4.35 -4.00 18.14
CA LEU A 219 4.48 -5.10 17.19
C LEU A 219 3.70 -6.34 17.64
N LEU A 220 3.89 -6.79 18.88
CA LEU A 220 3.21 -7.98 19.41
C LEU A 220 1.69 -7.80 19.45
N ILE A 221 1.20 -6.63 19.89
CA ILE A 221 -0.24 -6.35 19.90
C ILE A 221 -0.80 -6.33 18.47
N THR A 222 -0.07 -5.76 17.51
CA THR A 222 -0.50 -5.69 16.11
C THR A 222 -0.63 -7.08 15.50
N VAL A 223 0.34 -7.97 15.75
CA VAL A 223 0.39 -9.31 15.14
C VAL A 223 -0.57 -10.29 15.82
N PHE A 224 -0.65 -10.28 17.15
CA PHE A 224 -1.38 -11.31 17.90
C PHE A 224 -2.78 -10.89 18.36
N TYR A 225 -3.11 -9.60 18.32
CA TYR A 225 -4.37 -9.11 18.85
C TYR A 225 -5.14 -8.25 17.83
N ASN A 226 -4.78 -6.97 17.71
CA ASN A 226 -5.50 -6.03 16.85
C ASN A 226 -4.68 -4.75 16.63
N LEU A 227 -4.64 -4.28 15.38
CA LEU A 227 -4.02 -3.01 14.99
C LEU A 227 -4.58 -1.81 15.76
N MET A 228 -5.90 -1.75 15.99
CA MET A 228 -6.56 -0.64 16.67
C MET A 228 -6.05 -0.45 18.10
N VAL A 229 -5.93 -1.55 18.85
CA VAL A 229 -5.38 -1.51 20.21
C VAL A 229 -3.89 -1.20 20.21
N ALA A 230 -3.15 -1.71 19.22
CA ALA A 230 -1.73 -1.39 19.08
C ALA A 230 -1.48 0.11 18.89
N VAL A 231 -2.28 0.79 18.06
CA VAL A 231 -2.20 2.24 17.84
C VAL A 231 -2.51 3.02 19.12
N ALA A 232 -3.59 2.65 19.83
CA ALA A 232 -3.96 3.32 21.08
C ALA A 232 -2.86 3.20 22.14
N VAL A 233 -2.34 1.99 22.35
CA VAL A 233 -1.25 1.73 23.31
C VAL A 233 0.02 2.47 22.88
N GLY A 234 0.37 2.43 21.60
CA GLY A 234 1.54 3.11 21.06
C GLY A 234 1.49 4.62 21.29
N LEU A 235 0.32 5.25 21.08
CA LEU A 235 0.13 6.68 21.30
C LEU A 235 0.28 7.07 22.78
N VAL A 236 -0.33 6.29 23.68
CA VAL A 236 -0.20 6.51 25.13
C VAL A 236 1.25 6.37 25.56
N MET A 237 1.93 5.29 25.16
CA MET A 237 3.35 5.11 25.47
C MET A 237 4.22 6.27 24.95
N ALA A 238 3.99 6.71 23.71
CA ALA A 238 4.73 7.81 23.11
C ALA A 238 4.52 9.13 23.88
N SER A 239 3.29 9.45 24.28
CA SER A 239 2.97 10.65 25.07
C SER A 239 3.67 10.64 26.44
N LEU A 240 3.70 9.50 27.12
CA LEU A 240 4.34 9.37 28.44
C LEU A 240 5.85 9.57 28.34
N VAL A 241 6.48 9.01 27.31
CA VAL A 241 7.92 9.19 27.06
C VAL A 241 8.25 10.64 26.71
N LEU A 242 7.38 11.34 25.97
CA LEU A 242 7.55 12.76 25.68
C LEU A 242 7.45 13.62 26.94
N LEU A 243 6.53 13.30 27.86
CA LEU A 243 6.37 14.04 29.13
C LEU A 243 7.52 13.81 30.11
N GLN A 244 8.25 12.71 29.99
CA GLN A 244 9.40 12.39 30.83
C GLN A 244 10.73 12.98 30.31
N ARG A 245 10.72 13.58 29.11
CA ARG A 245 11.88 14.26 28.50
C ARG A 245 11.77 15.77 28.70
#